data_AF-A0A538JDT3-F1
#
_entry.id   AF-A0A538JDT3-F1
#
_cell.length_a   1.000
_cell.length_b   1.000
_cell.length_c   1.000
_cell.angle_alpha   90.00
_cell.angle_beta   90.00
_cell.angle_gamma   90.00
#
_symmetry.space_group_name_H-M   'P 1'
#
loop_
_entity.id
_entity.type
_entity.pdbx_description
1 polymer ?
#
loop_
_entity_poly.entity_id
_entity_poly.type
_entity_poly.pdbx_seq_one_letter_code
_entity_poly.pdbx_strand_id
1 'polypeptide(L)'
;MGVRSVCRDDAVRGGPRLCGQARQGRLPRPRGARWARARGEARLPRPRRPARRRARLRARAITGRPAARPRHERRLRLRRRRERRVRLRPERARRAGHAARGRHLRRLGRCGGARRAFVRSEGRAGPRVILAIDQGTTGTTCLVVDDELRILGRGYAELPQIFPRPGWVEHDPEQIWRSVLDAAGRALDGVDRTQLTAIGITNQRETTVLWERATGRPVHNAIVWQDRRTAERCGELPAELIRAKTGLVPDPYFSATKLEWLLRELPAKGLAFGTVDSWLVWKLTGGRVHVTDETNASRTLLASLDTLDWDDELLDLFAVPRDVLPEIRPSGSDFGEGELLGATLPIRGIAGDQQAALFAAGGAKATYGTGSFILVETEEEPGGGVLRTAAARLEGEEPRRALEGAVFVTGAAIQWLRDGLGLLGDAAESEALAASLDDNGGVYFVPALAGLGSPHWAPGARGTITGLTGGTTRAHIVRAALEAAAYQTRDVLEAMPPLDLLRADGGMTRNRWLMQFQADLLGIPVETAREPEQTALGAALLALAERRPSPAGEIFEPQHRDAERLYAGWREALRRTV
;
A
#
# COMPACT_ATOMS: atom_id res chain seq x y z
N MET A 1 57.21 -0.82 42.78
CA MET A 1 58.43 -1.30 42.08
C MET A 1 57.95 -1.89 40.76
N GLY A 2 58.47 -1.56 39.57
CA GLY A 2 59.38 -0.48 39.18
C GLY A 2 59.87 -0.64 37.73
N VAL A 3 60.02 0.46 36.98
CA VAL A 3 60.63 0.57 35.60
C VAL A 3 59.78 -0.16 34.51
N ARG A 4 59.28 0.44 33.39
CA ARG A 4 59.87 1.22 32.28
C ARG A 4 60.88 0.38 31.45
N SER A 5 61.18 0.61 30.16
CA SER A 5 61.03 1.77 29.25
C SER A 5 60.98 1.30 27.75
N VAL A 6 60.32 1.98 26.78
CA VAL A 6 60.90 2.91 25.74
C VAL A 6 61.81 2.20 24.69
N CYS A 7 61.85 2.43 23.36
CA CYS A 7 61.62 3.56 22.40
C CYS A 7 60.73 3.10 21.19
N ARG A 8 60.06 3.90 20.33
CA ARG A 8 60.47 5.04 19.44
C ARG A 8 61.42 4.65 18.30
N ASP A 9 61.48 5.31 17.14
CA ASP A 9 60.61 6.29 16.39
C ASP A 9 60.75 5.86 14.88
N ASP A 10 60.33 6.50 13.78
CA ASP A 10 59.85 7.85 13.43
C ASP A 10 59.01 7.79 12.11
N ALA A 11 58.67 8.93 11.51
CA ALA A 11 57.97 9.08 10.21
C ALA A 11 58.84 9.80 9.15
N VAL A 12 58.31 9.96 7.91
CA VAL A 12 58.62 10.98 6.84
C VAL A 12 57.98 10.46 5.53
N ARG A 13 56.88 11.03 5.02
CA ARG A 13 56.74 12.28 4.21
C ARG A 13 57.44 12.24 2.84
N GLY A 14 56.68 12.46 1.75
CA GLY A 14 57.27 12.88 0.46
C GLY A 14 56.47 12.49 -0.79
N GLY A 15 55.60 13.38 -1.27
CA GLY A 15 55.18 13.40 -2.68
C GLY A 15 55.99 14.43 -3.48
N PRO A 16 55.95 14.40 -4.82
CA PRO A 16 55.26 15.52 -5.48
C PRO A 16 54.42 15.12 -6.72
N ARG A 17 53.65 16.09 -7.22
CA ARG A 17 52.88 16.03 -8.47
C ARG A 17 53.69 16.66 -9.62
N LEU A 18 53.46 16.26 -10.88
CA LEU A 18 52.84 17.11 -11.94
C LEU A 18 52.93 16.53 -13.37
N CYS A 19 51.92 16.89 -14.18
CA CYS A 19 51.82 17.02 -15.64
C CYS A 19 52.59 16.09 -16.62
N GLY A 20 51.82 15.46 -17.53
CA GLY A 20 52.26 14.94 -18.84
C GLY A 20 51.07 14.75 -19.78
N GLN A 21 51.15 15.18 -21.05
CA GLN A 21 49.98 15.29 -21.94
C GLN A 21 49.74 14.08 -22.88
N ALA A 22 48.44 13.79 -23.06
CA ALA A 22 47.75 13.16 -24.18
C ALA A 22 48.54 12.53 -25.35
N ARG A 23 48.17 11.28 -25.69
CA ARG A 23 48.15 10.76 -27.07
C ARG A 23 46.84 10.02 -27.36
N GLN A 24 46.31 10.21 -28.57
CA GLN A 24 45.03 9.62 -29.00
C GLN A 24 45.22 8.19 -29.53
N GLY A 25 44.57 7.20 -28.93
CA GLY A 25 44.44 5.85 -29.49
C GLY A 25 43.19 5.72 -30.36
N ARG A 26 43.34 5.51 -31.67
CA ARG A 26 42.20 5.24 -32.57
C ARG A 26 41.88 3.75 -32.62
N LEU A 27 40.68 3.38 -32.19
CA LEU A 27 40.13 2.03 -32.44
C LEU A 27 39.57 1.92 -33.88
N PRO A 28 39.71 0.75 -34.55
CA PRO A 28 39.28 0.57 -35.94
C PRO A 28 37.76 0.38 -36.07
N ARG A 29 37.17 0.95 -37.12
CA ARG A 29 35.77 0.70 -37.50
C ARG A 29 35.64 -0.62 -38.28
N PRO A 30 34.67 -1.50 -37.98
CA PRO A 30 34.33 -2.61 -38.88
C PRO A 30 33.76 -2.07 -40.20
N ARG A 31 34.16 -2.67 -41.33
CA ARG A 31 33.65 -2.31 -42.67
C ARG A 31 32.34 -3.05 -42.94
N GLY A 32 31.39 -2.38 -43.59
CA GLY A 32 30.03 -2.89 -43.79
C GLY A 32 29.91 -4.03 -44.81
N ALA A 33 29.00 -4.96 -44.54
CA ALA A 33 28.58 -5.98 -45.48
C ALA A 33 27.60 -5.40 -46.53
N ARG A 34 27.81 -5.73 -47.82
CA ARG A 34 26.88 -5.37 -48.89
C ARG A 34 25.78 -6.43 -49.02
N TRP A 35 24.53 -6.02 -48.95
CA TRP A 35 23.39 -6.89 -49.27
C TRP A 35 23.31 -7.16 -50.78
N ALA A 36 23.70 -8.37 -51.19
CA ALA A 36 23.58 -8.82 -52.57
C ALA A 36 22.12 -9.20 -52.89
N ARG A 37 21.57 -8.69 -54.00
CA ARG A 37 20.23 -9.06 -54.48
C ARG A 37 20.27 -10.40 -55.22
N ALA A 38 20.02 -11.50 -54.51
CA ALA A 38 19.68 -12.77 -55.14
C ALA A 38 18.20 -12.75 -55.58
N ARG A 39 17.94 -13.05 -56.87
CA ARG A 39 16.57 -13.36 -57.33
C ARG A 39 16.34 -14.86 -57.16
N GLY A 40 15.30 -15.25 -56.43
CA GLY A 40 14.86 -16.63 -56.31
C GLY A 40 13.36 -16.73 -56.53
N GLU A 41 12.94 -17.33 -57.65
CA GLU A 41 11.52 -17.59 -57.90
C GLU A 41 11.09 -18.88 -57.17
N ALA A 42 10.13 -18.76 -56.25
CA ALA A 42 9.47 -19.91 -55.62
C ALA A 42 7.96 -19.80 -55.83
N ARG A 43 7.36 -20.79 -56.49
CA ARG A 43 5.95 -20.78 -56.89
C ARG A 43 5.05 -21.26 -55.75
N LEU A 44 4.10 -20.42 -55.32
CA LEU A 44 3.05 -20.82 -54.37
C LEU A 44 1.84 -21.43 -55.12
N PRO A 45 1.31 -22.59 -54.70
CA PRO A 45 0.11 -23.20 -55.28
C PRO A 45 -1.17 -22.51 -54.82
N ARG A 46 -2.16 -22.38 -55.71
CA ARG A 46 -3.49 -21.79 -55.41
C ARG A 46 -4.52 -22.87 -55.03
N PRO A 47 -5.24 -22.74 -53.90
CA PRO A 47 -6.53 -23.40 -53.68
C PRO A 47 -7.62 -22.82 -54.61
N ARG A 48 -8.68 -23.61 -54.86
CA ARG A 48 -9.75 -23.28 -55.83
C ARG A 48 -10.96 -22.58 -55.16
N ARG A 49 -11.64 -21.70 -55.91
CA ARG A 49 -12.98 -21.17 -55.55
C ARG A 49 -14.09 -22.18 -55.87
N PRO A 50 -15.11 -22.33 -55.01
CA PRO A 50 -16.45 -22.77 -55.40
C PRO A 50 -17.29 -21.62 -56.00
N ALA A 51 -18.44 -21.95 -56.60
CA ALA A 51 -19.23 -21.01 -57.41
C ALA A 51 -20.24 -20.16 -56.61
N ARG A 52 -20.57 -18.98 -57.15
CA ARG A 52 -21.76 -18.20 -56.75
C ARG A 52 -23.02 -18.90 -57.25
N ARG A 53 -24.04 -19.07 -56.41
CA ARG A 53 -25.45 -19.14 -56.86
C ARG A 53 -26.20 -17.90 -56.41
N ARG A 54 -26.93 -17.26 -57.34
CA ARG A 54 -27.91 -16.21 -57.04
C ARG A 54 -29.30 -16.85 -57.05
N ALA A 55 -30.11 -16.52 -56.06
CA ALA A 55 -31.56 -16.43 -56.20
C ALA A 55 -31.98 -14.97 -56.00
N ARG A 56 -33.09 -14.56 -56.61
CA ARG A 56 -33.68 -13.22 -56.52
C ARG A 56 -35.19 -13.38 -56.32
N LEU A 57 -35.84 -12.27 -55.96
CA LEU A 57 -37.30 -12.08 -55.87
C LEU A 57 -37.92 -12.68 -54.60
N ARG A 58 -38.96 -12.09 -54.01
CA ARG A 58 -39.71 -10.87 -54.39
C ARG A 58 -40.23 -10.15 -53.13
N ALA A 59 -40.39 -8.83 -53.21
CA ALA A 59 -41.01 -8.05 -52.15
C ALA A 59 -42.55 -8.07 -52.25
N ARG A 60 -43.22 -7.96 -51.09
CA ARG A 60 -44.57 -7.39 -50.97
C ARG A 60 -44.62 -6.55 -49.69
N ALA A 61 -45.17 -5.36 -49.79
CA ALA A 61 -45.55 -4.53 -48.65
C ALA A 61 -47.08 -4.46 -48.58
N ILE A 62 -47.65 -4.52 -47.38
CA ILE A 62 -49.04 -4.15 -47.10
C ILE A 62 -49.04 -3.32 -45.81
N THR A 63 -49.91 -2.32 -45.76
CA THR A 63 -50.00 -1.28 -44.73
C THR A 63 -50.86 -1.66 -43.53
N GLY A 64 -50.51 -1.19 -42.33
CA GLY A 64 -51.35 -1.23 -41.13
C GLY A 64 -50.86 -0.24 -40.06
N ARG A 65 -51.79 0.45 -39.37
CA ARG A 65 -51.52 1.45 -38.30
C ARG A 65 -52.45 1.16 -37.08
N PRO A 66 -52.36 1.83 -35.92
CA PRO A 66 -51.93 1.10 -34.72
C PRO A 66 -52.87 1.16 -33.49
N ALA A 67 -52.74 0.15 -32.61
CA ALA A 67 -53.23 0.10 -31.22
C ALA A 67 -52.44 -1.03 -30.48
N ALA A 68 -52.19 -1.04 -29.16
CA ALA A 68 -52.39 -0.06 -28.09
C ALA A 68 -51.23 -0.17 -27.04
N ARG A 69 -51.29 0.62 -25.95
CA ARG A 69 -50.29 0.63 -24.86
C ARG A 69 -50.54 -0.47 -23.80
N PRO A 70 -49.55 -0.78 -22.96
CA PRO A 70 -49.71 -0.41 -21.54
C PRO A 70 -48.61 0.53 -21.02
N ARG A 71 -48.83 1.10 -19.82
CA ARG A 71 -47.91 2.03 -19.13
C ARG A 71 -47.10 1.29 -18.05
N HIS A 72 -45.91 1.79 -17.74
CA HIS A 72 -45.41 1.80 -16.37
C HIS A 72 -44.70 3.14 -16.11
N GLU A 73 -44.97 3.76 -14.95
CA GLU A 73 -44.63 5.18 -14.72
C GLU A 73 -43.44 5.38 -13.76
N ARG A 74 -42.76 6.51 -13.93
CA ARG A 74 -41.61 6.95 -13.12
C ARG A 74 -42.03 7.21 -11.67
N ARG A 75 -41.24 6.73 -10.69
CA ARG A 75 -41.33 7.19 -9.29
C ARG A 75 -40.38 8.37 -9.04
N LEU A 76 -40.95 9.58 -8.99
CA LEU A 76 -40.31 10.76 -8.39
C LEU A 76 -41.39 11.60 -7.68
N ARG A 77 -41.41 11.60 -6.34
CA ARG A 77 -42.16 12.59 -5.55
C ARG A 77 -41.48 12.91 -4.21
N LEU A 78 -40.96 14.12 -4.13
CA LEU A 78 -40.53 14.78 -2.90
C LEU A 78 -41.72 15.01 -1.95
N ARG A 79 -41.57 14.61 -0.68
CA ARG A 79 -42.27 15.21 0.48
C ARG A 79 -41.29 15.24 1.66
N ARG A 80 -40.71 16.40 1.99
CA ARG A 80 -41.24 17.45 2.87
C ARG A 80 -41.44 17.01 4.33
N ARG A 81 -40.52 17.51 5.18
CA ARG A 81 -40.70 17.97 6.57
C ARG A 81 -41.90 17.42 7.36
N ARG A 82 -41.61 16.84 8.54
CA ARG A 82 -42.07 17.41 9.82
C ARG A 82 -41.25 16.91 11.00
N GLU A 83 -40.74 17.84 11.80
CA GLU A 83 -40.33 17.57 13.17
C GLU A 83 -41.60 17.35 14.02
N ARG A 84 -41.50 16.55 15.10
CA ARG A 84 -41.81 17.04 16.44
C ARG A 84 -41.39 16.08 17.55
N ARG A 85 -40.85 16.67 18.62
CA ARG A 85 -40.57 16.06 19.93
C ARG A 85 -41.79 15.31 20.48
N VAL A 86 -41.54 14.16 21.10
CA VAL A 86 -42.34 13.65 22.23
C VAL A 86 -41.48 13.74 23.49
N ARG A 87 -42.09 13.99 24.66
CA ARG A 87 -41.39 14.23 25.93
C ARG A 87 -41.19 12.95 26.72
N LEU A 88 -40.04 12.82 27.37
CA LEU A 88 -39.83 11.89 28.48
C LEU A 88 -40.60 12.35 29.73
N ARG A 89 -41.24 11.41 30.44
CA ARG A 89 -41.26 11.35 31.92
C ARG A 89 -41.49 9.90 32.41
N PRO A 90 -41.03 9.52 33.62
CA PRO A 90 -40.97 8.12 34.05
C PRO A 90 -41.93 7.78 35.21
N GLU A 91 -42.21 6.49 35.43
CA GLU A 91 -42.80 5.96 36.68
C GLU A 91 -42.13 4.63 37.13
N ARG A 92 -42.44 4.19 38.36
CA ARG A 92 -41.76 3.09 39.07
C ARG A 92 -42.74 2.05 39.65
N ALA A 93 -42.53 0.76 39.36
CA ALA A 93 -42.92 -0.38 40.23
C ALA A 93 -41.92 -1.53 39.98
N ARG A 94 -41.28 -2.24 40.93
CA ARG A 94 -41.60 -2.81 42.27
C ARG A 94 -42.13 -4.26 42.23
N ARG A 95 -41.24 -5.21 42.61
CA ARG A 95 -41.51 -6.60 43.11
C ARG A 95 -42.11 -7.56 42.05
N ALA A 96 -41.95 -8.89 42.09
CA ALA A 96 -41.09 -9.84 42.82
C ALA A 96 -40.70 -10.95 41.79
N GLY A 97 -39.75 -11.87 41.96
CA GLY A 97 -39.13 -12.46 43.15
C GLY A 97 -39.54 -13.94 43.29
N HIS A 98 -38.71 -14.86 42.79
CA HIS A 98 -38.83 -16.32 42.95
C HIS A 98 -37.44 -16.98 42.95
N ALA A 99 -37.29 -18.15 43.58
CA ALA A 99 -35.99 -18.76 43.81
C ALA A 99 -36.00 -20.30 43.85
N ALA A 100 -35.07 -20.92 43.11
CA ALA A 100 -34.57 -22.29 43.30
C ALA A 100 -33.09 -22.27 42.89
N ARG A 101 -32.11 -22.47 43.80
CA ARG A 101 -31.70 -23.74 44.42
C ARG A 101 -31.21 -24.79 43.40
N GLY A 102 -29.92 -24.72 43.07
CA GLY A 102 -29.13 -25.83 42.54
C GLY A 102 -27.69 -25.72 43.06
N ARG A 103 -27.28 -26.62 43.96
CA ARG A 103 -25.88 -26.73 44.41
C ARG A 103 -25.25 -27.94 43.74
N HIS A 104 -24.07 -27.77 43.14
CA HIS A 104 -23.04 -28.81 43.23
C HIS A 104 -21.64 -28.18 43.27
N LEU A 105 -20.78 -28.72 44.12
CA LEU A 105 -19.38 -28.33 44.28
C LEU A 105 -18.50 -29.15 43.35
N ARG A 106 -17.44 -28.53 42.81
CA ARG A 106 -16.13 -29.18 42.68
C ARG A 106 -15.00 -28.14 42.80
N ARG A 107 -13.94 -28.51 43.53
CA ARG A 107 -12.74 -27.69 43.74
C ARG A 107 -11.69 -28.01 42.67
N LEU A 108 -11.17 -26.98 42.00
CA LEU A 108 -9.80 -26.80 41.51
C LEU A 108 -9.65 -25.28 41.31
N GLY A 109 -8.52 -24.59 41.49
CA GLY A 109 -7.21 -24.93 42.05
C GLY A 109 -6.36 -23.65 41.96
N ARG A 110 -5.82 -23.12 43.06
CA ARG A 110 -5.13 -21.82 43.04
C ARG A 110 -3.70 -21.96 42.47
N CYS A 111 -3.42 -21.29 41.36
CA CYS A 111 -2.09 -20.80 41.01
C CYS A 111 -2.21 -19.31 40.63
N GLY A 112 -1.52 -18.43 41.34
CA GLY A 112 -1.64 -16.98 41.18
C GLY A 112 -0.50 -16.37 40.37
N GLY A 113 -0.73 -16.13 39.07
CA GLY A 113 0.09 -15.23 38.28
C GLY A 113 -0.50 -13.81 38.34
N ALA A 114 0.20 -12.87 38.98
CA ALA A 114 -0.31 -11.52 39.17
C ALA A 114 -0.19 -10.68 37.89
N ARG A 115 -1.20 -10.74 37.02
CA ARG A 115 -1.39 -9.74 35.95
C ARG A 115 -1.56 -8.36 36.60
N ARG A 116 -0.53 -7.51 36.55
CA ARG A 116 -0.62 -6.11 36.94
C ARG A 116 -1.46 -5.36 35.91
N ALA A 117 -2.76 -5.23 36.16
CA ALA A 117 -3.58 -4.26 35.45
C ALA A 117 -3.01 -2.86 35.70
N PHE A 118 -2.60 -2.18 34.65
CA PHE A 118 -1.95 -0.87 34.75
C PHE A 118 -3.02 0.19 35.02
N VAL A 119 -3.17 0.59 36.30
CA VAL A 119 -4.00 1.73 36.66
C VAL A 119 -3.35 2.98 36.06
N ARG A 120 -4.04 3.66 35.14
CA ARG A 120 -3.60 4.96 34.60
C ARG A 120 -3.43 5.94 35.77
N SER A 121 -2.20 6.35 36.05
CA SER A 121 -1.93 7.47 36.93
C SER A 121 -2.24 8.77 36.20
N GLU A 122 -3.29 9.48 36.60
CA GLU A 122 -3.62 10.82 36.10
C GLU A 122 -2.66 11.89 36.65
N GLY A 123 -1.38 11.76 36.31
CA GLY A 123 -0.40 12.84 36.33
C GLY A 123 -0.19 13.32 34.89
N ARG A 124 -0.07 14.64 34.68
CA ARG A 124 0.43 15.17 33.40
C ARG A 124 1.85 14.66 33.18
N ALA A 125 2.02 13.77 32.21
CA ALA A 125 3.33 13.42 31.70
C ALA A 125 4.02 14.67 31.10
N GLY A 126 5.34 14.62 30.97
CA GLY A 126 6.05 15.56 30.09
C GLY A 126 5.65 15.35 28.62
N PRO A 127 5.99 16.30 27.72
CA PRO A 127 5.71 16.18 26.30
C PRO A 127 6.28 14.86 25.75
N ARG A 128 5.45 14.10 25.05
CA ARG A 128 5.79 12.74 24.62
C ARG A 128 6.41 12.76 23.23
N VAL A 129 7.73 12.63 23.14
CA VAL A 129 8.43 12.55 21.86
C VAL A 129 8.53 11.08 21.41
N ILE A 130 8.22 10.81 20.15
CA ILE A 130 8.26 9.48 19.52
C ILE A 130 9.29 9.47 18.41
N LEU A 131 10.00 8.34 18.26
CA LEU A 131 10.73 8.01 17.04
C LEU A 131 9.87 7.06 16.19
N ALA A 132 9.34 7.57 15.08
CA ALA A 132 8.66 6.77 14.07
C ALA A 132 9.67 6.29 13.01
N ILE A 133 9.63 4.99 12.69
CA ILE A 133 10.43 4.33 11.66
C ILE A 133 9.48 3.87 10.56
N ASP A 134 9.66 4.36 9.33
CA ASP A 134 8.93 3.94 8.13
C ASP A 134 9.87 3.25 7.15
N GLN A 135 9.84 1.93 7.15
CA GLN A 135 10.68 1.08 6.30
C GLN A 135 10.00 0.86 4.94
N GLY A 136 10.09 1.86 4.06
CA GLY A 136 9.58 1.79 2.69
C GLY A 136 10.41 0.89 1.75
N THR A 137 9.83 0.55 0.59
CA THR A 137 10.47 -0.34 -0.40
C THR A 137 11.74 0.23 -1.03
N THR A 138 11.80 1.54 -1.30
CA THR A 138 12.97 2.21 -1.93
C THR A 138 13.91 2.88 -0.94
N GLY A 139 13.56 2.92 0.34
CA GLY A 139 14.33 3.58 1.39
C GLY A 139 13.55 3.68 2.68
N THR A 140 14.24 4.03 3.76
CA THR A 140 13.67 4.17 5.10
C THR A 140 13.62 5.65 5.48
N THR A 141 12.48 6.09 5.98
CA THR A 141 12.29 7.41 6.60
C THR A 141 12.18 7.23 8.11
N CYS A 142 12.83 8.10 8.88
CA CYS A 142 12.62 8.19 10.32
C CYS A 142 12.18 9.62 10.68
N LEU A 143 11.14 9.75 11.49
CA LEU A 143 10.66 11.03 12.02
C LEU A 143 10.73 11.01 13.54
N VAL A 144 11.26 12.08 14.14
CA VAL A 144 11.07 12.39 15.56
C VAL A 144 9.92 13.37 15.66
N VAL A 145 8.88 13.04 16.42
CA VAL A 145 7.66 13.86 16.53
C VAL A 145 7.21 14.07 17.96
N ASP A 146 6.61 15.24 18.24
CA ASP A 146 5.98 15.54 19.52
C ASP A 146 4.52 15.05 19.61
N ASP A 147 3.90 15.22 20.78
CA ASP A 147 2.49 14.93 21.05
C ASP A 147 1.50 15.96 20.45
N GLU A 148 1.96 16.84 19.58
CA GLU A 148 1.14 17.62 18.65
C GLU A 148 1.44 17.30 17.17
N LEU A 149 2.18 16.21 16.92
CA LEU A 149 2.62 15.71 15.61
C LEU A 149 3.47 16.71 14.80
N ARG A 150 4.21 17.60 15.49
CA ARG A 150 5.24 18.42 14.84
C ARG A 150 6.51 17.60 14.66
N ILE A 151 7.17 17.75 13.51
CA ILE A 151 8.45 17.10 13.26
C ILE A 151 9.57 17.86 13.96
N LEU A 152 10.21 17.21 14.94
CA LEU A 152 11.39 17.71 15.64
C LEU A 152 12.69 17.30 14.92
N GLY A 153 12.67 16.20 14.18
CA GLY A 153 13.79 15.69 13.39
C GLY A 153 13.32 14.76 12.28
N ARG A 154 14.02 14.75 11.13
CA ARG A 154 13.69 13.92 9.95
C ARG A 154 14.98 13.36 9.37
N GLY A 155 14.99 12.06 9.10
CA GLY A 155 16.09 11.37 8.44
C GLY A 155 15.57 10.44 7.34
N TYR A 156 16.38 10.25 6.31
CA TYR A 156 16.09 9.36 5.19
C TYR A 156 17.36 8.62 4.75
N ALA A 157 17.23 7.35 4.35
CA ALA A 157 18.28 6.56 3.75
C ALA A 157 17.71 5.67 2.62
N GLU A 158 18.37 5.63 1.47
CA GLU A 158 17.97 4.79 0.34
C GLU A 158 18.20 3.30 0.63
N LEU A 159 17.38 2.42 0.04
CA LEU A 159 17.51 0.97 0.10
C LEU A 159 17.85 0.41 -1.29
N PRO A 160 19.01 -0.24 -1.50
CA PRO A 160 19.34 -0.85 -2.78
C PRO A 160 18.35 -1.93 -3.20
N GLN A 161 17.81 -1.82 -4.41
CA GLN A 161 16.92 -2.81 -5.01
C GLN A 161 17.72 -3.91 -5.72
N ILE A 162 17.38 -5.18 -5.49
CA ILE A 162 18.04 -6.33 -6.14
C ILE A 162 17.06 -6.96 -7.13
N PHE A 163 17.49 -7.17 -8.37
CA PHE A 163 16.68 -7.77 -9.44
C PHE A 163 17.42 -8.99 -10.05
N PRO A 164 17.37 -10.18 -9.40
CA PRO A 164 18.17 -11.34 -9.84
C PRO A 164 17.76 -11.88 -11.22
N ARG A 165 16.48 -11.72 -11.58
CA ARG A 165 15.83 -12.19 -12.82
C ARG A 165 14.68 -11.24 -13.18
N PRO A 166 14.22 -11.20 -14.44
CA PRO A 166 13.01 -10.44 -14.80
C PRO A 166 11.80 -10.83 -13.94
N GLY A 167 11.16 -9.84 -13.32
CA GLY A 167 10.03 -10.06 -12.41
C GLY A 167 10.38 -10.60 -11.02
N TRP A 168 11.67 -10.75 -10.69
CA TRP A 168 12.13 -11.07 -9.34
C TRP A 168 12.65 -9.80 -8.66
N VAL A 169 12.25 -9.57 -7.40
CA VAL A 169 12.58 -8.37 -6.62
C VAL A 169 12.97 -8.77 -5.20
N GLU A 170 14.17 -8.37 -4.79
CA GLU A 170 14.79 -8.77 -3.53
C GLU A 170 15.44 -7.58 -2.79
N HIS A 171 15.57 -7.70 -1.47
CA HIS A 171 16.37 -6.81 -0.62
C HIS A 171 17.29 -7.65 0.29
N ASP A 172 18.49 -7.16 0.59
CA ASP A 172 19.32 -7.70 1.68
C ASP A 172 18.71 -7.24 3.04
N PRO A 173 18.28 -8.14 3.94
CA PRO A 173 17.67 -7.76 5.21
C PRO A 173 18.63 -7.02 6.15
N GLU A 174 19.94 -7.17 6.00
CA GLU A 174 20.93 -6.36 6.70
C GLU A 174 21.08 -4.96 6.07
N GLN A 175 20.80 -4.76 4.78
CA GLN A 175 20.65 -3.40 4.24
C GLN A 175 19.37 -2.72 4.71
N ILE A 176 18.26 -3.48 4.85
CA ILE A 176 17.03 -2.99 5.51
C ILE A 176 17.35 -2.50 6.93
N TRP A 177 18.15 -3.25 7.69
CA TRP A 177 18.54 -2.84 9.03
C TRP A 177 19.51 -1.65 9.03
N ARG A 178 20.49 -1.60 8.12
CA ARG A 178 21.42 -0.46 7.99
C ARG A 178 20.70 0.83 7.57
N SER A 179 19.71 0.78 6.68
CA SER A 179 18.94 1.98 6.30
C SER A 179 18.10 2.53 7.45
N VAL A 180 17.59 1.67 8.35
CA VAL A 180 16.96 2.09 9.62
C VAL A 180 17.96 2.79 10.54
N LEU A 181 19.17 2.22 10.72
CA LEU A 181 20.22 2.86 11.53
C LEU A 181 20.65 4.23 10.96
N ASP A 182 20.84 4.32 9.65
CA ASP A 182 21.23 5.57 8.98
C ASP A 182 20.12 6.63 9.03
N ALA A 183 18.87 6.24 8.77
CA ALA A 183 17.73 7.16 8.81
C ALA A 183 17.45 7.62 10.25
N ALA A 184 17.47 6.72 11.24
CA ALA A 184 17.34 7.08 12.64
C ALA A 184 18.50 7.97 13.12
N GLY A 185 19.73 7.71 12.67
CA GLY A 185 20.89 8.53 13.00
C GLY A 185 20.76 9.97 12.52
N ARG A 186 20.22 10.17 11.32
CA ARG A 186 19.91 11.49 10.74
C ARG A 186 18.70 12.16 11.43
N ALA A 187 17.67 11.40 11.78
CA ALA A 187 16.49 11.92 12.48
C ALA A 187 16.76 12.32 13.93
N LEU A 188 17.76 11.70 14.57
CA LEU A 188 18.20 11.97 15.94
C LEU A 188 19.41 12.92 16.03
N ASP A 189 19.75 13.63 14.94
CA ASP A 189 20.74 14.71 14.98
C ASP A 189 20.10 16.00 15.50
N GLY A 190 20.78 16.72 16.38
CA GLY A 190 20.23 17.88 17.10
C GLY A 190 19.10 17.60 18.12
N VAL A 191 18.55 16.39 18.16
CA VAL A 191 17.43 16.00 19.06
C VAL A 191 17.95 15.59 20.45
N ASP A 192 17.29 16.11 21.50
CA ASP A 192 17.48 15.63 22.87
C ASP A 192 16.87 14.24 23.06
N ARG A 193 17.74 13.22 23.01
CA ARG A 193 17.35 11.81 23.12
C ARG A 193 16.74 11.44 24.47
N THR A 194 16.87 12.27 25.50
CA THR A 194 16.24 12.04 26.82
C THR A 194 14.74 12.31 26.82
N GLN A 195 14.22 12.98 25.79
CA GLN A 195 12.79 13.26 25.61
C GLN A 195 12.04 12.12 24.89
N LEU A 196 12.77 11.17 24.29
CA LEU A 196 12.18 10.04 23.57
C LEU A 196 11.44 9.11 24.55
N THR A 197 10.19 8.79 24.22
CA THR A 197 9.29 8.01 25.10
C THR A 197 8.93 6.64 24.55
N ALA A 198 8.91 6.47 23.23
CA ALA A 198 8.65 5.20 22.57
C ALA A 198 9.14 5.18 21.10
N ILE A 199 9.16 3.98 20.52
CA ILE A 199 9.32 3.74 19.09
C ILE A 199 7.97 3.34 18.48
N GLY A 200 7.64 3.92 17.33
CA GLY A 200 6.61 3.44 16.42
C GLY A 200 7.25 2.88 15.15
N ILE A 201 6.75 1.75 14.65
CA ILE A 201 7.25 1.08 13.43
C ILE A 201 6.14 1.01 12.40
N THR A 202 6.49 1.30 11.15
CA THR A 202 5.71 0.96 9.97
C THR A 202 6.63 0.55 8.83
N ASN A 203 6.08 -0.15 7.84
CA ASN A 203 6.87 -0.91 6.89
C ASN A 203 6.10 -1.20 5.60
N GLN A 204 6.85 -1.38 4.51
CA GLN A 204 6.37 -2.09 3.34
C GLN A 204 5.80 -3.45 3.77
N ARG A 205 4.54 -3.68 3.41
CA ARG A 205 3.80 -4.91 3.72
C ARG A 205 4.24 -6.04 2.80
N GLU A 206 3.76 -7.26 3.08
CA GLU A 206 3.97 -8.53 2.36
C GLU A 206 5.42 -9.05 2.20
N THR A 207 6.43 -8.17 2.12
CA THR A 207 7.86 -8.47 1.96
C THR A 207 8.32 -9.45 3.04
N THR A 208 8.85 -10.59 2.59
CA THR A 208 9.05 -11.80 3.40
C THR A 208 10.51 -11.99 3.76
N VAL A 209 10.81 -12.04 5.05
CA VAL A 209 12.14 -12.29 5.63
C VAL A 209 12.15 -13.64 6.35
N LEU A 210 13.27 -14.36 6.27
CA LEU A 210 13.49 -15.64 6.95
C LEU A 210 14.91 -15.66 7.53
N TRP A 211 15.05 -15.99 8.82
CA TRP A 211 16.33 -15.94 9.53
C TRP A 211 16.49 -17.06 10.57
N GLU A 212 17.74 -17.34 10.97
CA GLU A 212 18.08 -18.27 12.05
C GLU A 212 17.74 -17.67 13.42
N ARG A 213 16.90 -18.33 14.24
CA ARG A 213 16.59 -17.87 15.60
C ARG A 213 17.81 -17.82 16.53
N ALA A 214 18.80 -18.69 16.30
CA ALA A 214 19.98 -18.81 17.16
C ALA A 214 21.07 -17.75 16.91
N THR A 215 21.07 -17.11 15.74
CA THR A 215 22.14 -16.16 15.33
C THR A 215 21.58 -14.81 14.86
N GLY A 216 20.28 -14.72 14.56
CA GLY A 216 19.67 -13.56 13.92
C GLY A 216 20.07 -13.36 12.45
N ARG A 217 20.80 -14.31 11.85
CA ARG A 217 21.30 -14.23 10.48
C ARG A 217 20.19 -14.56 9.46
N PRO A 218 19.95 -13.72 8.43
CA PRO A 218 19.07 -14.07 7.32
C PRO A 218 19.59 -15.30 6.56
N VAL A 219 18.70 -16.21 6.18
CA VAL A 219 19.06 -17.41 5.39
C VAL A 219 18.89 -17.21 3.89
N HIS A 220 18.24 -16.13 3.48
CA HIS A 220 18.06 -15.68 2.09
C HIS A 220 17.88 -14.15 2.07
N ASN A 221 17.94 -13.53 0.89
CA ASN A 221 17.41 -12.18 0.69
C ASN A 221 15.91 -12.12 1.04
N ALA A 222 15.43 -10.98 1.51
CA ALA A 222 13.99 -10.75 1.61
C ALA A 222 13.35 -10.76 0.23
N ILE A 223 12.25 -11.51 0.05
CA ILE A 223 11.49 -11.55 -1.19
C ILE A 223 10.43 -10.44 -1.11
N VAL A 224 10.54 -9.44 -1.98
CA VAL A 224 9.78 -8.19 -1.90
C VAL A 224 8.34 -8.40 -2.40
N TRP A 225 7.39 -7.61 -1.92
CA TRP A 225 5.98 -7.65 -2.34
C TRP A 225 5.77 -7.56 -3.86
N GLN A 226 6.70 -6.91 -4.60
CA GLN A 226 6.68 -6.77 -6.05
C GLN A 226 7.07 -8.04 -6.82
N ASP A 227 7.63 -9.04 -6.14
CA ASP A 227 8.16 -10.26 -6.76
C ASP A 227 7.05 -11.14 -7.36
N ARG A 228 7.30 -11.70 -8.55
CA ARG A 228 6.35 -12.53 -9.30
C ARG A 228 6.78 -14.00 -9.41
N ARG A 229 7.83 -14.47 -8.71
CA ARG A 229 8.38 -15.82 -8.87
C ARG A 229 7.39 -16.95 -8.54
N THR A 230 6.38 -16.65 -7.72
CA THR A 230 5.34 -17.59 -7.30
C THR A 230 4.02 -17.46 -8.09
N ALA A 231 4.00 -16.68 -9.18
CA ALA A 231 2.80 -16.46 -9.99
C ALA A 231 2.15 -17.74 -10.53
N GLU A 232 2.96 -18.74 -10.90
CA GLU A 232 2.49 -20.06 -11.36
C GLU A 232 1.76 -20.80 -10.23
N ARG A 233 2.37 -20.89 -9.05
CA ARG A 233 1.78 -21.47 -7.83
C ARG A 233 0.45 -20.80 -7.47
N CYS A 234 0.33 -19.48 -7.62
CA CYS A 234 -0.92 -18.77 -7.36
C CYS A 234 -2.09 -19.19 -8.27
N GLY A 235 -1.82 -19.68 -9.49
CA GLY A 235 -2.84 -20.21 -10.39
C GLY A 235 -3.45 -21.55 -9.94
N GLU A 236 -2.84 -22.23 -8.97
CA GLU A 236 -3.29 -23.51 -8.42
C GLU A 236 -4.13 -23.36 -7.13
N LEU A 237 -4.17 -22.16 -6.55
CA LEU A 237 -4.68 -21.96 -5.19
C LEU A 237 -6.22 -21.84 -5.12
N PRO A 238 -6.86 -22.34 -4.04
CA PRO A 238 -8.30 -22.27 -3.86
C PRO A 238 -8.77 -20.84 -3.55
N ALA A 239 -9.08 -20.08 -4.60
CA ALA A 239 -9.41 -18.66 -4.51
C ALA A 239 -10.58 -18.32 -3.57
N GLU A 240 -11.62 -19.17 -3.54
CA GLU A 240 -12.78 -18.97 -2.66
C GLU A 240 -12.42 -19.16 -1.19
N LEU A 241 -11.63 -20.20 -0.86
CA LEU A 241 -11.16 -20.47 0.51
C LEU A 241 -10.26 -19.34 1.02
N ILE A 242 -9.29 -18.93 0.20
CA ILE A 242 -8.39 -17.82 0.49
C ILE A 242 -9.19 -16.53 0.74
N ARG A 243 -10.12 -16.19 -0.15
CA ARG A 243 -10.90 -14.96 -0.01
C ARG A 243 -11.82 -14.98 1.22
N ALA A 244 -12.43 -16.13 1.52
CA ALA A 244 -13.29 -16.30 2.69
C ALA A 244 -12.54 -16.12 4.00
N LYS A 245 -11.34 -16.74 4.15
CA LYS A 245 -10.55 -16.65 5.40
C LYS A 245 -9.79 -15.35 5.55
N THR A 246 -9.20 -14.82 4.47
CA THR A 246 -8.20 -13.74 4.56
C THR A 246 -8.71 -12.39 4.08
N GLY A 247 -9.78 -12.35 3.29
CA GLY A 247 -10.21 -11.14 2.56
C GLY A 247 -9.40 -10.82 1.28
N LEU A 248 -8.35 -11.60 1.00
CA LEU A 248 -7.40 -11.37 -0.10
C LEU A 248 -7.73 -12.20 -1.35
N VAL A 249 -6.79 -12.22 -2.31
CA VAL A 249 -6.84 -13.03 -3.55
C VAL A 249 -5.55 -13.84 -3.72
N PRO A 250 -5.54 -14.95 -4.48
CA PRO A 250 -4.31 -15.68 -4.76
C PRO A 250 -3.48 -14.95 -5.84
N ASP A 251 -2.55 -14.12 -5.38
CA ASP A 251 -1.56 -13.43 -6.22
C ASP A 251 -0.20 -13.44 -5.50
N PRO A 252 0.95 -13.53 -6.21
CA PRO A 252 2.27 -13.56 -5.59
C PRO A 252 2.66 -12.26 -4.87
N TYR A 253 1.81 -11.22 -4.87
CA TYR A 253 1.91 -10.04 -4.02
C TYR A 253 2.10 -10.40 -2.53
N PHE A 254 1.38 -11.40 -2.01
CA PHE A 254 1.32 -11.74 -0.58
C PHE A 254 2.44 -12.69 -0.10
N SER A 255 2.58 -12.86 1.23
CA SER A 255 3.74 -13.53 1.85
C SER A 255 3.74 -15.06 1.75
N ALA A 256 2.60 -15.74 1.85
CA ALA A 256 2.52 -17.19 2.05
C ALA A 256 3.29 -17.98 0.99
N THR A 257 3.10 -17.65 -0.29
CA THR A 257 3.81 -18.34 -1.38
C THR A 257 5.30 -18.04 -1.40
N LYS A 258 5.74 -16.87 -0.93
CA LYS A 258 7.17 -16.53 -0.77
C LYS A 258 7.81 -17.39 0.31
N LEU A 259 7.09 -17.59 1.43
CA LEU A 259 7.52 -18.45 2.53
C LEU A 259 7.51 -19.92 2.11
N GLU A 260 6.45 -20.39 1.45
CA GLU A 260 6.38 -21.72 0.81
C GLU A 260 7.60 -21.93 -0.11
N TRP A 261 7.91 -20.97 -0.97
CA TRP A 261 9.05 -21.03 -1.90
C TRP A 261 10.40 -21.18 -1.19
N LEU A 262 10.61 -20.44 -0.09
CA LEU A 262 11.83 -20.55 0.73
C LEU A 262 11.93 -21.90 1.47
N LEU A 263 10.83 -22.38 2.04
CA LEU A 263 10.80 -23.60 2.85
C LEU A 263 10.85 -24.91 2.03
N ARG A 264 10.72 -24.84 0.70
CA ARG A 264 10.94 -25.99 -0.20
C ARG A 264 12.38 -26.51 -0.17
N GLU A 265 13.36 -25.64 0.07
CA GLU A 265 14.79 -26.00 0.10
C GLU A 265 15.45 -25.77 1.48
N LEU A 266 14.85 -24.95 2.35
CA LEU A 266 15.40 -24.58 3.66
C LEU A 266 14.67 -25.32 4.80
N PRO A 267 15.38 -26.03 5.69
CA PRO A 267 14.75 -26.73 6.81
C PRO A 267 14.20 -25.74 7.84
N ALA A 268 12.87 -25.69 7.99
CA ALA A 268 12.16 -24.74 8.86
C ALA A 268 12.61 -24.74 10.34
N LYS A 269 13.11 -25.88 10.85
CA LYS A 269 13.43 -26.07 12.26
C LYS A 269 14.51 -25.10 12.75
N GLY A 270 14.13 -24.20 13.65
CA GLY A 270 15.02 -23.18 14.22
C GLY A 270 15.11 -21.89 13.41
N LEU A 271 14.32 -21.76 12.35
CA LEU A 271 14.11 -20.51 11.63
C LEU A 271 12.98 -19.68 12.26
N ALA A 272 12.96 -18.40 11.93
CA ALA A 272 11.89 -17.47 12.16
C ALA A 272 11.55 -16.77 10.84
N PHE A 273 10.27 -16.75 10.51
CA PHE A 273 9.68 -15.92 9.45
C PHE A 273 9.23 -14.58 10.04
N GLY A 274 9.21 -13.55 9.20
CA GLY A 274 8.52 -12.32 9.47
C GLY A 274 8.27 -11.48 8.22
N THR A 275 7.23 -10.66 8.27
CA THR A 275 7.22 -9.38 7.55
C THR A 275 8.25 -8.43 8.15
N VAL A 276 8.48 -7.30 7.48
CA VAL A 276 9.57 -6.37 7.81
C VAL A 276 9.47 -5.80 9.23
N ASP A 277 8.27 -5.52 9.73
CA ASP A 277 8.03 -5.15 11.13
C ASP A 277 8.62 -6.15 12.13
N SER A 278 8.39 -7.45 11.90
CA SER A 278 8.83 -8.52 12.78
C SER A 278 10.35 -8.68 12.76
N TRP A 279 10.97 -8.50 11.58
CA TRP A 279 12.42 -8.40 11.44
C TRP A 279 12.98 -7.19 12.20
N LEU A 280 12.35 -6.02 12.11
CA LEU A 280 12.81 -4.83 12.83
C LEU A 280 12.67 -4.97 14.35
N VAL A 281 11.58 -5.53 14.87
CA VAL A 281 11.46 -5.84 16.31
C VAL A 281 12.50 -6.87 16.74
N TRP A 282 12.74 -7.91 15.95
CA TRP A 282 13.78 -8.90 16.24
C TRP A 282 15.17 -8.25 16.35
N LYS A 283 15.50 -7.32 15.45
CA LYS A 283 16.79 -6.60 15.44
C LYS A 283 16.90 -5.60 16.60
N LEU A 284 15.88 -4.76 16.81
CA LEU A 284 15.80 -3.79 17.91
C LEU A 284 15.87 -4.48 19.29
N THR A 285 15.20 -5.61 19.46
CA THR A 285 15.17 -6.34 20.74
C THR A 285 16.33 -7.33 20.90
N GLY A 286 17.32 -7.36 19.98
CA GLY A 286 18.46 -8.27 20.08
C GLY A 286 18.07 -9.76 20.07
N GLY A 287 17.01 -10.12 19.35
CA GLY A 287 16.45 -11.47 19.29
C GLY A 287 15.61 -11.90 20.50
N ARG A 288 15.25 -10.96 21.41
CA ARG A 288 14.45 -11.26 22.60
C ARG A 288 12.95 -11.39 22.32
N VAL A 289 12.44 -10.76 21.25
CA VAL A 289 11.00 -10.71 20.91
C VAL A 289 10.77 -11.06 19.45
N HIS A 290 9.80 -11.95 19.17
CA HIS A 290 9.37 -12.33 17.83
C HIS A 290 7.85 -12.18 17.70
N VAL A 291 7.45 -11.00 17.21
CA VAL A 291 6.06 -10.52 17.16
C VAL A 291 5.79 -9.88 15.81
N THR A 292 4.51 -9.74 15.47
CA THR A 292 4.00 -8.90 14.36
C THR A 292 2.69 -8.26 14.81
N ASP A 293 2.21 -7.26 14.07
CA ASP A 293 0.87 -6.73 14.29
C ASP A 293 -0.18 -7.38 13.39
N GLU A 294 -1.44 -7.31 13.80
CA GLU A 294 -2.58 -7.87 13.05
C GLU A 294 -2.75 -7.28 11.64
N THR A 295 -2.33 -6.04 11.39
CA THR A 295 -2.39 -5.46 10.03
C THR A 295 -1.39 -6.12 9.11
N ASN A 296 -0.11 -6.22 9.49
CA ASN A 296 0.91 -6.99 8.75
C ASN A 296 0.52 -8.47 8.63
N ALA A 297 0.08 -9.11 9.72
CA ALA A 297 -0.36 -10.50 9.71
C ALA A 297 -1.48 -10.75 8.70
N SER A 298 -2.48 -9.86 8.59
CA SER A 298 -3.57 -9.98 7.62
C SER A 298 -3.12 -9.93 6.15
N ARG A 299 -1.89 -9.49 5.85
CA ARG A 299 -1.30 -9.45 4.49
C ARG A 299 -0.57 -10.72 4.09
N THR A 300 -0.46 -11.68 5.01
CA THR A 300 0.40 -12.85 4.80
C THR A 300 -0.20 -13.93 3.91
N LEU A 301 -1.53 -13.97 3.72
CA LEU A 301 -2.29 -15.18 3.31
C LEU A 301 -2.24 -16.36 4.32
N LEU A 302 -1.76 -16.15 5.55
CA LEU A 302 -1.65 -17.19 6.60
C LEU A 302 -2.52 -16.90 7.84
N ALA A 303 -2.96 -15.66 8.04
CA ALA A 303 -3.84 -15.26 9.14
C ALA A 303 -5.30 -15.16 8.70
N SER A 304 -6.23 -15.58 9.55
CA SER A 304 -7.66 -15.38 9.34
C SER A 304 -8.10 -13.97 9.76
N LEU A 305 -8.91 -13.34 8.92
CA LEU A 305 -9.45 -12.00 9.15
C LEU A 305 -10.60 -12.00 10.18
N ASP A 306 -11.16 -13.17 10.50
CA ASP A 306 -12.20 -13.36 11.54
C ASP A 306 -11.62 -13.62 12.92
N THR A 307 -10.47 -14.29 13.04
CA THR A 307 -9.81 -14.55 14.34
C THR A 307 -8.70 -13.54 14.67
N LEU A 308 -8.11 -12.91 13.64
CA LEU A 308 -6.84 -12.16 13.72
C LEU A 308 -5.67 -12.99 14.30
N ASP A 309 -5.68 -14.31 14.03
CA ASP A 309 -4.62 -15.26 14.35
C ASP A 309 -4.30 -16.15 13.12
N TRP A 310 -3.17 -16.85 13.16
CA TRP A 310 -2.78 -17.82 12.13
C TRP A 310 -3.82 -18.94 11.99
N ASP A 311 -4.25 -19.21 10.76
CA ASP A 311 -5.29 -20.20 10.44
C ASP A 311 -4.64 -21.51 9.96
N ASP A 312 -4.81 -22.58 10.74
CA ASP A 312 -4.08 -23.83 10.53
C ASP A 312 -4.38 -24.49 9.16
N GLU A 313 -5.55 -24.25 8.56
CA GLU A 313 -5.89 -24.75 7.21
C GLU A 313 -5.13 -23.99 6.11
N LEU A 314 -4.84 -22.70 6.32
CA LEU A 314 -3.93 -21.94 5.46
C LEU A 314 -2.48 -22.37 5.69
N LEU A 315 -2.07 -22.65 6.94
CA LEU A 315 -0.73 -23.16 7.23
C LEU A 315 -0.47 -24.49 6.52
N ASP A 316 -1.43 -25.43 6.57
CA ASP A 316 -1.36 -26.70 5.84
C ASP A 316 -1.34 -26.51 4.31
N LEU A 317 -2.19 -25.61 3.77
CA LEU A 317 -2.25 -25.30 2.33
C LEU A 317 -0.92 -24.80 1.74
N PHE A 318 -0.13 -24.06 2.53
CA PHE A 318 1.18 -23.52 2.15
C PHE A 318 2.36 -24.31 2.75
N ALA A 319 2.09 -25.43 3.44
CA ALA A 319 3.08 -26.25 4.16
C ALA A 319 4.00 -25.44 5.11
N VAL A 320 3.44 -24.44 5.82
CA VAL A 320 4.15 -23.53 6.72
C VAL A 320 4.06 -24.01 8.17
N PRO A 321 5.16 -24.42 8.82
CA PRO A 321 5.14 -24.81 10.22
C PRO A 321 4.81 -23.64 11.16
N ARG A 322 3.86 -23.83 12.08
CA ARG A 322 3.44 -22.77 13.00
C ARG A 322 4.57 -22.28 13.94
N ASP A 323 5.64 -23.05 14.13
CA ASP A 323 6.80 -22.67 14.95
C ASP A 323 7.78 -21.68 14.29
N VAL A 324 7.69 -21.42 12.97
CA VAL A 324 8.44 -20.32 12.35
C VAL A 324 7.74 -18.97 12.46
N LEU A 325 6.46 -18.93 12.86
CA LEU A 325 5.64 -17.71 12.83
C LEU A 325 5.83 -16.83 14.09
N PRO A 326 5.66 -15.51 13.99
CA PRO A 326 5.63 -14.60 15.13
C PRO A 326 4.31 -14.64 15.91
N GLU A 327 4.32 -14.14 17.14
CA GLU A 327 3.09 -13.85 17.90
C GLU A 327 2.39 -12.60 17.31
N ILE A 328 1.09 -12.68 17.03
CA ILE A 328 0.30 -11.54 16.53
C ILE A 328 -0.23 -10.72 17.72
N ARG A 329 -0.11 -9.39 17.66
CA ARG A 329 -0.65 -8.45 18.67
C ARG A 329 -1.46 -7.30 18.03
N PRO A 330 -2.32 -6.59 18.79
CA PRO A 330 -2.95 -5.36 18.33
C PRO A 330 -1.91 -4.29 17.95
N SER A 331 -2.21 -3.46 16.95
CA SER A 331 -1.24 -2.49 16.40
C SER A 331 -0.68 -1.49 17.42
N GLY A 332 -1.47 -1.08 18.42
CA GLY A 332 -1.04 -0.22 19.54
C GLY A 332 -0.94 -0.97 20.87
N SER A 333 0.08 -1.82 21.02
CA SER A 333 0.36 -2.67 22.20
C SER A 333 1.83 -2.62 22.64
N ASP A 334 2.17 -3.35 23.70
CA ASP A 334 3.57 -3.58 24.10
C ASP A 334 4.27 -4.59 23.18
N PHE A 335 5.32 -4.16 22.48
CA PHE A 335 6.19 -5.03 21.66
C PHE A 335 7.61 -5.19 22.25
N GLY A 336 7.83 -4.75 23.49
CA GLY A 336 9.09 -4.88 24.23
C GLY A 336 10.07 -3.70 24.08
N GLU A 337 11.18 -3.78 24.80
CA GLU A 337 12.23 -2.76 24.83
C GLU A 337 13.26 -2.96 23.70
N GLY A 338 13.31 -2.00 22.78
CA GLY A 338 14.24 -1.95 21.66
C GLY A 338 15.46 -1.07 21.94
N GLU A 339 16.63 -1.50 21.47
CA GLU A 339 17.89 -0.77 21.57
C GLU A 339 18.21 -0.14 20.21
N LEU A 340 18.32 1.19 20.15
CA LEU A 340 18.59 1.93 18.92
C LEU A 340 19.54 3.10 19.18
N LEU A 341 20.72 3.06 18.56
CA LEU A 341 21.74 4.12 18.57
C LEU A 341 22.11 4.64 19.98
N GLY A 342 22.10 3.75 20.97
CA GLY A 342 22.44 4.04 22.38
C GLY A 342 21.26 4.46 23.26
N ALA A 343 20.03 4.52 22.73
CA ALA A 343 18.81 4.64 23.53
C ALA A 343 18.12 3.27 23.66
N THR A 344 17.56 2.99 24.84
CA THR A 344 16.62 1.88 25.05
C THR A 344 15.22 2.48 25.18
N LEU A 345 14.29 2.05 24.32
CA LEU A 345 12.95 2.61 24.22
C LEU A 345 11.91 1.51 24.01
N PRO A 346 10.70 1.64 24.58
CA PRO A 346 9.64 0.69 24.35
C PRO A 346 9.08 0.84 22.94
N ILE A 347 8.89 -0.27 22.24
CA ILE A 347 8.17 -0.33 20.98
C ILE A 347 6.68 -0.40 21.31
N ARG A 348 5.91 0.63 20.91
CA ARG A 348 4.50 0.85 21.35
C ARG A 348 3.48 0.92 20.22
N GLY A 349 3.94 0.96 18.97
CA GLY A 349 3.08 0.98 17.80
C GLY A 349 3.72 0.23 16.65
N ILE A 350 2.98 -0.67 16.00
CA ILE A 350 3.35 -1.36 14.78
C ILE A 350 2.13 -1.43 13.88
N ALA A 351 2.24 -0.99 12.63
CA ALA A 351 1.24 -1.26 11.59
C ALA A 351 1.89 -1.23 10.20
N GLY A 352 1.38 -2.00 9.25
CA GLY A 352 1.80 -1.93 7.85
C GLY A 352 1.54 -0.54 7.24
N ASP A 353 2.40 -0.10 6.32
CA ASP A 353 2.44 1.27 5.76
C ASP A 353 1.06 1.89 5.47
N GLN A 354 0.24 1.19 4.68
CA GLN A 354 -1.05 1.71 4.25
C GLN A 354 -2.09 1.77 5.39
N GLN A 355 -1.99 0.88 6.39
CA GLN A 355 -2.81 0.91 7.60
C GLN A 355 -2.35 1.99 8.59
N ALA A 356 -1.04 2.25 8.70
CA ALA A 356 -0.53 3.36 9.49
C ALA A 356 -1.05 4.70 8.92
N ALA A 357 -0.95 4.90 7.60
CA ALA A 357 -1.52 6.06 6.93
C ALA A 357 -3.06 6.16 7.09
N LEU A 358 -3.79 5.03 7.07
CA LEU A 358 -5.23 5.00 7.37
C LEU A 358 -5.54 5.45 8.81
N PHE A 359 -4.73 5.01 9.79
CA PHE A 359 -4.86 5.40 11.20
C PHE A 359 -4.61 6.90 11.39
N ALA A 360 -3.57 7.44 10.75
CA ALA A 360 -3.26 8.87 10.72
C ALA A 360 -4.35 9.71 10.03
N ALA A 361 -5.02 9.17 9.01
CA ALA A 361 -6.17 9.81 8.37
C ALA A 361 -7.48 9.68 9.17
N GLY A 362 -7.55 8.76 10.14
CA GLY A 362 -8.73 8.61 11.00
C GLY A 362 -10.01 8.17 10.27
N GLY A 363 -9.92 7.22 9.33
CA GLY A 363 -11.09 6.48 8.84
C GLY A 363 -11.10 6.14 7.35
N ALA A 364 -10.74 7.07 6.46
CA ALA A 364 -10.68 6.83 5.02
C ALA A 364 -9.64 7.72 4.34
N LYS A 365 -8.84 7.16 3.43
CA LYS A 365 -7.78 7.89 2.72
C LYS A 365 -7.45 7.33 1.33
N ALA A 366 -6.77 8.13 0.53
CA ALA A 366 -6.04 7.73 -0.67
C ALA A 366 -4.61 8.30 -0.64
N THR A 367 -3.61 7.42 -0.57
CA THR A 367 -2.21 7.81 -0.79
C THR A 367 -1.97 7.88 -2.30
N TYR A 368 -1.35 8.96 -2.79
CA TYR A 368 -0.97 9.14 -4.20
C TYR A 368 0.56 9.18 -4.33
N GLY A 369 1.16 8.01 -4.52
CA GLY A 369 2.58 7.81 -4.76
C GLY A 369 2.84 7.28 -6.18
N THR A 370 3.79 6.36 -6.31
CA THR A 370 4.10 5.63 -7.55
C THR A 370 2.86 4.92 -8.12
N GLY A 371 2.12 4.25 -7.24
CA GLY A 371 0.72 3.88 -7.40
C GLY A 371 -0.12 4.57 -6.32
N SER A 372 -1.44 4.39 -6.37
CA SER A 372 -2.37 4.91 -5.36
C SER A 372 -3.03 3.80 -4.55
N PHE A 373 -3.11 3.99 -3.24
CA PHE A 373 -3.67 3.01 -2.29
C PHE A 373 -4.81 3.66 -1.49
N ILE A 374 -6.03 3.27 -1.85
CA ILE A 374 -7.28 3.74 -1.26
C ILE A 374 -7.66 2.75 -0.15
N LEU A 375 -7.83 3.24 1.07
CA LEU A 375 -8.27 2.44 2.21
C LEU A 375 -9.43 3.11 2.94
N VAL A 376 -10.39 2.30 3.40
CA VAL A 376 -11.57 2.71 4.18
C VAL A 376 -11.75 1.74 5.35
N GLU A 377 -11.71 2.24 6.58
CA GLU A 377 -12.01 1.47 7.79
C GLU A 377 -13.52 1.21 7.87
N THR A 378 -13.93 -0.05 7.76
CA THR A 378 -15.35 -0.46 7.81
C THR A 378 -15.49 -1.98 7.98
N GLU A 379 -16.61 -2.39 8.56
CA GLU A 379 -17.06 -3.79 8.66
C GLU A 379 -18.03 -4.18 7.52
N GLU A 380 -18.39 -3.24 6.63
CA GLU A 380 -19.24 -3.53 5.46
C GLU A 380 -18.50 -4.35 4.39
N GLU A 381 -19.24 -5.24 3.71
CA GLU A 381 -18.69 -6.03 2.61
C GLU A 381 -18.42 -5.17 1.36
N PRO A 382 -17.28 -5.37 0.67
CA PRO A 382 -16.94 -4.61 -0.53
C PRO A 382 -17.77 -5.04 -1.75
N GLY A 383 -17.73 -4.18 -2.78
CA GLY A 383 -18.03 -4.58 -4.14
C GLY A 383 -16.98 -5.52 -4.76
N GLY A 384 -17.13 -5.82 -6.04
CA GLY A 384 -16.14 -6.59 -6.79
C GLY A 384 -14.76 -5.90 -6.83
N GLY A 385 -13.69 -6.69 -6.74
CA GLY A 385 -12.32 -6.19 -6.99
C GLY A 385 -11.62 -5.44 -5.85
N VAL A 386 -12.26 -5.27 -4.70
CA VAL A 386 -11.65 -4.67 -3.50
C VAL A 386 -11.27 -5.77 -2.49
N LEU A 387 -10.14 -5.60 -1.82
CA LEU A 387 -9.62 -6.51 -0.80
C LEU A 387 -10.22 -6.16 0.57
N ARG A 388 -10.31 -7.14 1.48
CA ARG A 388 -10.52 -6.89 2.92
C ARG A 388 -9.22 -7.20 3.67
N THR A 389 -8.91 -6.44 4.70
CA THR A 389 -7.66 -6.52 5.49
C THR A 389 -7.92 -6.01 6.91
N ALA A 390 -7.05 -6.31 7.89
CA ALA A 390 -7.21 -5.74 9.23
C ALA A 390 -6.85 -4.25 9.23
N ALA A 391 -7.51 -3.46 10.08
CA ALA A 391 -7.20 -2.05 10.31
C ALA A 391 -6.57 -1.87 11.69
N ALA A 392 -5.67 -0.88 11.82
CA ALA A 392 -4.90 -0.70 13.05
C ALA A 392 -5.80 -0.24 14.23
N ARG A 393 -5.63 -0.87 15.39
CA ARG A 393 -6.35 -0.55 16.63
C ARG A 393 -5.42 -0.45 17.83
N LEU A 394 -5.89 0.20 18.89
CA LEU A 394 -5.19 0.28 20.18
C LEU A 394 -5.55 -0.91 21.09
N GLU A 395 -4.68 -1.27 22.02
CA GLU A 395 -4.95 -2.33 22.98
C GLU A 395 -6.24 -2.08 23.78
N GLY A 396 -7.17 -3.04 23.71
CA GLY A 396 -8.51 -2.93 24.32
C GLY A 396 -9.59 -2.36 23.39
N GLU A 397 -9.28 -1.99 22.15
CA GLU A 397 -10.29 -1.80 21.10
C GLU A 397 -10.74 -3.16 20.52
N GLU A 398 -12.01 -3.23 20.12
CA GLU A 398 -12.54 -4.34 19.32
C GLU A 398 -11.78 -4.47 17.97
N PRO A 399 -11.74 -5.67 17.35
CA PRO A 399 -11.23 -5.85 16.00
C PRO A 399 -11.84 -4.84 15.00
N ARG A 400 -11.00 -4.33 14.10
CA ARG A 400 -11.40 -3.42 13.01
C ARG A 400 -10.90 -3.96 11.68
N ARG A 401 -11.71 -3.90 10.63
CA ARG A 401 -11.27 -4.15 9.24
C ARG A 401 -11.18 -2.87 8.43
N ALA A 402 -10.46 -2.98 7.32
CA ALA A 402 -10.48 -2.02 6.24
C ALA A 402 -10.74 -2.72 4.90
N LEU A 403 -11.33 -1.97 3.98
CA LEU A 403 -11.34 -2.25 2.56
C LEU A 403 -10.11 -1.60 1.91
N GLU A 404 -9.46 -2.29 0.98
CA GLU A 404 -8.29 -1.77 0.26
C GLU A 404 -8.43 -1.97 -1.25
N GLY A 405 -8.20 -0.89 -2.00
CA GLY A 405 -8.00 -0.94 -3.45
C GLY A 405 -6.64 -0.40 -3.84
N ALA A 406 -5.90 -1.20 -4.62
CA ALA A 406 -4.55 -0.88 -5.08
C ALA A 406 -4.56 -0.52 -6.57
N VAL A 407 -4.17 0.71 -6.89
CA VAL A 407 -4.01 1.24 -8.25
C VAL A 407 -2.52 1.30 -8.58
N PHE A 408 -2.01 0.31 -9.31
CA PHE A 408 -0.55 0.10 -9.46
C PHE A 408 0.21 1.24 -10.15
N VAL A 409 -0.45 2.09 -10.94
CA VAL A 409 0.19 3.11 -11.78
C VAL A 409 -0.57 4.44 -11.69
N THR A 410 -0.04 5.38 -10.91
CA THR A 410 -0.52 6.78 -10.86
C THR A 410 0.65 7.75 -11.00
N GLY A 411 1.49 7.94 -9.98
CA GLY A 411 2.71 8.75 -10.09
C GLY A 411 3.72 8.16 -11.08
N ALA A 412 3.75 6.84 -11.23
CA ALA A 412 4.51 6.15 -12.25
C ALA A 412 4.09 6.51 -13.69
N ALA A 413 2.83 6.91 -13.93
CA ALA A 413 2.40 7.42 -15.23
C ALA A 413 3.08 8.76 -15.55
N ILE A 414 3.07 9.70 -14.58
CA ILE A 414 3.74 11.00 -14.72
C ILE A 414 5.25 10.83 -14.86
N GLN A 415 5.86 9.92 -14.09
CA GLN A 415 7.26 9.57 -14.26
C GLN A 415 7.55 9.01 -15.66
N TRP A 416 6.71 8.11 -16.18
CA TRP A 416 6.88 7.55 -17.52
C TRP A 416 6.72 8.61 -18.63
N LEU A 417 5.83 9.60 -18.46
CA LEU A 417 5.73 10.73 -19.39
C LEU A 417 6.99 11.61 -19.39
N ARG A 418 7.67 11.77 -18.24
CA ARG A 418 8.95 12.46 -18.10
C ARG A 418 10.12 11.63 -18.65
N ASP A 419 10.41 10.50 -18.01
CA ASP A 419 11.62 9.70 -18.22
C ASP A 419 11.54 8.82 -19.48
N GLY A 420 10.34 8.36 -19.86
CA GLY A 420 10.11 7.42 -20.96
C GLY A 420 9.73 8.08 -22.28
N LEU A 421 8.85 9.09 -22.26
CA LEU A 421 8.39 9.80 -23.46
C LEU A 421 8.99 11.20 -23.66
N GLY A 422 9.62 11.79 -22.64
CA GLY A 422 10.18 13.15 -22.74
C GLY A 422 9.13 14.26 -22.95
N LEU A 423 7.89 14.05 -22.51
CA LEU A 423 6.80 15.05 -22.64
C LEU A 423 6.80 16.09 -21.51
N LEU A 424 7.56 15.84 -20.45
CA LEU A 424 7.74 16.70 -19.28
C LEU A 424 9.24 16.91 -19.03
N GLY A 425 9.65 18.13 -18.65
CA GLY A 425 10.97 18.38 -18.06
C GLY A 425 11.04 17.98 -16.59
N ASP A 426 9.97 18.23 -15.84
CA ASP A 426 9.79 17.79 -14.46
C ASP A 426 8.32 17.41 -14.19
N ALA A 427 8.07 16.63 -13.12
CA ALA A 427 6.73 16.25 -12.70
C ALA A 427 5.84 17.45 -12.35
N ALA A 428 6.39 18.55 -11.82
CA ALA A 428 5.62 19.76 -11.49
C ALA A 428 5.07 20.50 -12.73
N GLU A 429 5.67 20.31 -13.92
CA GLU A 429 5.14 20.86 -15.18
C GLU A 429 3.74 20.31 -15.50
N SER A 430 3.37 19.16 -14.95
CA SER A 430 2.07 18.52 -15.17
C SER A 430 0.87 19.33 -14.70
N GLU A 431 1.00 20.12 -13.62
CA GLU A 431 -0.09 21.00 -13.14
C GLU A 431 -0.36 22.11 -14.14
N ALA A 432 0.67 22.84 -14.55
CA ALA A 432 0.55 23.96 -15.49
C ALA A 432 0.02 23.51 -16.86
N LEU A 433 0.44 22.33 -17.35
CA LEU A 433 -0.06 21.76 -18.61
C LEU A 433 -1.52 21.29 -18.52
N ALA A 434 -1.96 20.73 -17.39
CA ALA A 434 -3.36 20.32 -17.23
C ALA A 434 -4.29 21.53 -17.04
N ALA A 435 -3.84 22.56 -16.31
CA ALA A 435 -4.54 23.82 -16.12
C ALA A 435 -4.57 24.71 -17.38
N SER A 436 -3.70 24.50 -18.36
CA SER A 436 -3.70 25.25 -19.63
C SER A 436 -4.75 24.80 -20.65
N LEU A 437 -5.65 23.89 -20.28
CA LEU A 437 -6.66 23.30 -21.16
C LEU A 437 -8.06 23.47 -20.57
N ASP A 438 -9.04 23.85 -21.39
CA ASP A 438 -10.46 23.90 -20.98
C ASP A 438 -11.02 22.50 -20.71
N ASP A 439 -10.73 21.52 -21.59
CA ASP A 439 -11.13 20.12 -21.44
C ASP A 439 -9.99 19.13 -21.82
N ASN A 440 -10.29 17.83 -21.82
CA ASN A 440 -9.32 16.78 -22.17
C ASN A 440 -9.23 16.47 -23.68
N GLY A 441 -9.93 17.22 -24.54
CA GLY A 441 -10.02 16.98 -25.99
C GLY A 441 -10.65 15.63 -26.36
N GLY A 442 -11.32 14.95 -25.42
CA GLY A 442 -11.76 13.57 -25.56
C GLY A 442 -10.64 12.52 -25.43
N VAL A 443 -9.44 12.92 -25.02
CA VAL A 443 -8.27 12.06 -24.85
C VAL A 443 -8.32 11.37 -23.49
N TYR A 444 -8.23 10.04 -23.49
CA TYR A 444 -8.16 9.22 -22.27
C TYR A 444 -6.94 8.30 -22.32
N PHE A 445 -6.22 8.21 -21.21
CA PHE A 445 -5.11 7.27 -21.02
C PHE A 445 -5.49 6.28 -19.92
N VAL A 446 -5.52 4.98 -20.23
CA VAL A 446 -5.61 3.91 -19.25
C VAL A 446 -4.18 3.45 -18.94
N PRO A 447 -3.60 3.80 -17.78
CA PRO A 447 -2.16 3.69 -17.52
C PRO A 447 -1.76 2.28 -17.07
N ALA A 448 -2.30 1.24 -17.71
CA ALA A 448 -2.06 -0.17 -17.40
C ALA A 448 -0.64 -0.66 -17.78
N LEU A 449 0.40 0.14 -17.53
CA LEU A 449 1.81 -0.14 -17.85
C LEU A 449 2.31 -1.43 -17.17
N ALA A 450 1.72 -1.78 -16.02
CA ALA A 450 1.96 -3.02 -15.28
C ALA A 450 0.69 -3.90 -15.15
N GLY A 451 -0.28 -3.75 -16.05
CA GLY A 451 -1.65 -4.25 -15.85
C GLY A 451 -2.52 -3.31 -15.02
N LEU A 452 -3.74 -3.73 -14.69
CA LEU A 452 -4.66 -3.01 -13.79
C LEU A 452 -4.85 -3.78 -12.48
N GLY A 453 -4.81 -3.05 -11.36
CA GLY A 453 -5.16 -3.53 -10.02
C GLY A 453 -6.66 -3.40 -9.75
N SER A 454 -7.03 -3.02 -8.53
CA SER A 454 -8.43 -2.86 -8.13
C SER A 454 -9.17 -1.80 -8.97
N PRO A 455 -10.48 -1.99 -9.23
CA PRO A 455 -11.28 -3.20 -9.01
C PRO A 455 -11.11 -4.26 -10.13
N HIS A 456 -10.34 -3.97 -11.17
CA HIS A 456 -10.36 -4.71 -12.45
C HIS A 456 -9.55 -6.01 -12.47
N TRP A 457 -8.45 -6.08 -11.71
CA TRP A 457 -7.52 -7.23 -11.62
C TRP A 457 -7.14 -7.86 -12.97
N ALA A 458 -6.71 -7.01 -13.91
CA ALA A 458 -6.37 -7.40 -15.27
C ALA A 458 -4.85 -7.32 -15.51
N PRO A 459 -4.05 -8.35 -15.15
CA PRO A 459 -2.60 -8.38 -15.38
C PRO A 459 -2.23 -8.46 -16.88
N GLY A 460 -3.18 -8.80 -17.75
CA GLY A 460 -3.04 -8.76 -19.21
C GLY A 460 -3.20 -7.36 -19.84
N ALA A 461 -3.84 -6.42 -19.15
CA ALA A 461 -4.10 -5.07 -19.66
C ALA A 461 -2.80 -4.29 -19.92
N ARG A 462 -2.77 -3.41 -20.92
CA ARG A 462 -1.58 -2.63 -21.29
C ARG A 462 -1.89 -1.14 -21.50
N GLY A 463 -0.91 -0.28 -21.23
CA GLY A 463 -1.07 1.18 -21.31
C GLY A 463 -1.66 1.64 -22.65
N THR A 464 -2.85 2.24 -22.62
CA THR A 464 -3.67 2.50 -23.81
C THR A 464 -4.16 3.94 -23.82
N ILE A 465 -3.81 4.69 -24.87
CA ILE A 465 -4.29 6.07 -25.09
C ILE A 465 -5.32 6.06 -26.22
N THR A 466 -6.49 6.65 -25.98
CA THR A 466 -7.59 6.77 -26.94
C THR A 466 -8.02 8.22 -27.11
N GLY A 467 -8.79 8.53 -28.17
CA GLY A 467 -9.36 9.86 -28.41
C GLY A 467 -8.44 10.87 -29.12
N LEU A 468 -7.24 10.48 -29.54
CA LEU A 468 -6.30 11.34 -30.25
C LEU A 468 -6.89 11.92 -31.55
N THR A 469 -6.68 13.22 -31.78
CA THR A 469 -7.04 13.93 -33.02
C THR A 469 -5.86 14.76 -33.53
N GLY A 470 -5.99 15.36 -34.72
CA GLY A 470 -4.98 16.28 -35.26
C GLY A 470 -4.77 17.58 -34.44
N GLY A 471 -5.65 17.88 -33.49
CA GLY A 471 -5.49 19.00 -32.54
C GLY A 471 -4.88 18.62 -31.20
N THR A 472 -4.64 17.33 -30.94
CA THR A 472 -4.13 16.86 -29.63
C THR A 472 -2.68 17.29 -29.41
N THR A 473 -2.41 17.91 -28.26
CA THR A 473 -1.07 18.42 -27.86
C THR A 473 -0.48 17.61 -26.70
N ARG A 474 0.80 17.83 -26.35
CA ARG A 474 1.45 17.16 -25.20
C ARG A 474 0.68 17.38 -23.88
N ALA A 475 0.08 18.58 -23.71
CA ALA A 475 -0.70 18.93 -22.54
C ALA A 475 -1.91 17.99 -22.33
N HIS A 476 -2.55 17.55 -23.40
CA HIS A 476 -3.70 16.64 -23.32
C HIS A 476 -3.28 15.24 -22.82
N ILE A 477 -2.12 14.74 -23.26
CA ILE A 477 -1.58 13.45 -22.83
C ILE A 477 -1.16 13.51 -21.35
N VAL A 478 -0.53 14.61 -20.94
CA VAL A 478 -0.15 14.88 -19.54
C VAL A 478 -1.38 15.01 -18.64
N ARG A 479 -2.39 15.78 -19.06
CA ARG A 479 -3.67 15.91 -18.36
C ARG A 479 -4.36 14.56 -18.23
N ALA A 480 -4.43 13.76 -19.31
CA ALA A 480 -5.05 12.45 -19.30
C ALA A 480 -4.37 11.48 -18.30
N ALA A 481 -3.07 11.62 -18.01
CA ALA A 481 -2.40 10.83 -16.97
C ALA A 481 -2.79 11.27 -15.54
N LEU A 482 -3.02 12.56 -15.29
CA LEU A 482 -3.55 13.05 -14.02
C LEU A 482 -5.03 12.63 -13.86
N GLU A 483 -5.86 12.84 -14.88
CA GLU A 483 -7.26 12.41 -14.86
C GLU A 483 -7.38 10.89 -14.63
N ALA A 484 -6.49 10.08 -15.22
CA ALA A 484 -6.45 8.63 -15.00
C ALA A 484 -6.12 8.20 -13.58
N ALA A 485 -5.33 8.96 -12.82
CA ALA A 485 -5.15 8.69 -11.40
C ALA A 485 -6.49 8.88 -10.66
N ALA A 486 -7.21 9.97 -10.95
CA ALA A 486 -8.48 10.28 -10.31
C ALA A 486 -9.64 9.36 -10.73
N TYR A 487 -9.70 8.95 -12.00
CA TYR A 487 -10.68 7.97 -12.49
C TYR A 487 -10.47 6.61 -11.83
N GLN A 488 -9.22 6.13 -11.67
CA GLN A 488 -8.95 4.86 -10.98
C GLN A 488 -9.25 4.92 -9.47
N THR A 489 -9.01 6.07 -8.80
CA THR A 489 -9.52 6.29 -7.43
C THR A 489 -11.04 6.16 -7.38
N ARG A 490 -11.76 6.72 -8.36
CA ARG A 490 -13.23 6.61 -8.43
C ARG A 490 -13.70 5.19 -8.74
N ASP A 491 -13.06 4.46 -9.66
CA ASP A 491 -13.37 3.05 -9.94
C ASP A 491 -13.31 2.20 -8.66
N VAL A 492 -12.32 2.47 -7.79
CA VAL A 492 -12.15 1.79 -6.50
C VAL A 492 -13.22 2.22 -5.48
N LEU A 493 -13.49 3.53 -5.35
CA LEU A 493 -14.48 4.04 -4.40
C LEU A 493 -15.92 3.67 -4.77
N GLU A 494 -16.25 3.49 -6.06
CA GLU A 494 -17.56 2.93 -6.48
C GLU A 494 -17.74 1.44 -6.10
N ALA A 495 -16.69 0.77 -5.60
CA ALA A 495 -16.72 -0.58 -5.03
C ALA A 495 -16.56 -0.60 -3.48
N MET A 496 -16.68 0.55 -2.81
CA MET A 496 -16.64 0.71 -1.35
C MET A 496 -17.92 1.41 -0.84
N PRO A 497 -18.19 1.40 0.49
CA PRO A 497 -19.24 2.24 1.08
C PRO A 497 -19.02 3.73 0.79
N PRO A 498 -20.10 4.53 0.70
CA PRO A 498 -19.99 5.96 0.40
C PRO A 498 -19.27 6.73 1.52
N LEU A 499 -18.48 7.74 1.12
CA LEU A 499 -17.73 8.61 2.02
C LEU A 499 -18.27 10.04 1.95
N ASP A 500 -18.31 10.75 3.08
CA ASP A 500 -18.59 12.20 3.13
C ASP A 500 -17.33 13.06 2.85
N LEU A 501 -16.14 12.47 2.93
CA LEU A 501 -14.83 13.12 2.81
C LEU A 501 -13.77 12.10 2.35
N LEU A 502 -12.90 12.46 1.41
CA LEU A 502 -11.69 11.69 1.10
C LEU A 502 -10.45 12.44 1.61
N ARG A 503 -9.64 11.81 2.47
CA ARG A 503 -8.31 12.33 2.81
C ARG A 503 -7.27 11.90 1.79
N ALA A 504 -6.31 12.78 1.49
CA ALA A 504 -5.30 12.57 0.46
C ALA A 504 -3.89 12.84 0.98
N ASP A 505 -2.97 11.92 0.75
CA ASP A 505 -1.55 12.00 1.14
C ASP A 505 -0.62 11.49 0.04
N GLY A 506 0.70 11.51 0.27
CA GLY A 506 1.70 11.16 -0.74
C GLY A 506 2.06 12.29 -1.72
N GLY A 507 3.02 12.04 -2.60
CA GLY A 507 3.70 13.08 -3.38
C GLY A 507 2.84 13.81 -4.42
N MET A 508 1.81 13.18 -5.00
CA MET A 508 1.01 13.81 -6.06
C MET A 508 0.00 14.84 -5.54
N THR A 509 -0.31 14.87 -4.23
CA THR A 509 -1.28 15.82 -3.66
C THR A 509 -0.83 17.27 -3.72
N ARG A 510 0.48 17.49 -3.93
CA ARG A 510 1.07 18.79 -4.26
C ARG A 510 0.53 19.36 -5.59
N ASN A 511 -0.01 18.52 -6.48
CA ASN A 511 -0.69 18.95 -7.69
C ASN A 511 -2.13 19.36 -7.35
N ARG A 512 -2.35 20.67 -7.20
CA ARG A 512 -3.62 21.29 -6.82
C ARG A 512 -4.71 21.02 -7.85
N TRP A 513 -4.35 20.96 -9.13
CA TRP A 513 -5.27 20.66 -10.22
C TRP A 513 -5.83 19.24 -10.09
N LEU A 514 -4.98 18.26 -9.77
CA LEU A 514 -5.39 16.88 -9.53
C LEU A 514 -6.32 16.75 -8.31
N MET A 515 -6.02 17.44 -7.21
CA MET A 515 -6.86 17.40 -5.99
C MET A 515 -8.24 18.04 -6.22
N GLN A 516 -8.31 19.18 -6.93
CA GLN A 516 -9.59 19.76 -7.34
C GLN A 516 -10.36 18.85 -8.29
N PHE A 517 -9.69 18.27 -9.29
CA PHE A 517 -10.31 17.35 -10.24
C PHE A 517 -10.84 16.09 -9.53
N GLN A 518 -10.14 15.60 -8.50
CA GLN A 518 -10.60 14.46 -7.69
C GLN A 518 -11.87 14.80 -6.90
N ALA A 519 -11.96 15.99 -6.29
CA ALA A 519 -13.15 16.46 -5.58
C ALA A 519 -14.34 16.66 -6.55
N ASP A 520 -14.10 17.27 -7.71
CA ASP A 520 -15.11 17.46 -8.75
C ASP A 520 -15.64 16.12 -9.29
N LEU A 521 -14.76 15.14 -9.48
CA LEU A 521 -15.07 13.81 -10.02
C LEU A 521 -15.83 12.91 -9.03
N LEU A 522 -15.55 13.01 -7.73
CA LEU A 522 -16.25 12.23 -6.69
C LEU A 522 -17.53 12.93 -6.19
N GLY A 523 -17.60 14.27 -6.30
CA GLY A 523 -18.70 15.06 -5.76
C GLY A 523 -18.66 15.23 -4.23
N ILE A 524 -17.54 14.92 -3.58
CA ILE A 524 -17.28 15.08 -2.15
C ILE A 524 -15.95 15.84 -1.93
N PRO A 525 -15.75 16.51 -0.79
CA PRO A 525 -14.51 17.23 -0.53
C PRO A 525 -13.30 16.31 -0.48
N VAL A 526 -12.14 16.85 -0.84
CA VAL A 526 -10.83 16.18 -0.69
C VAL A 526 -9.96 16.99 0.28
N GLU A 527 -9.59 16.40 1.41
CA GLU A 527 -8.72 17.02 2.44
C GLU A 527 -7.29 16.49 2.31
N THR A 528 -6.36 17.36 1.94
CA THR A 528 -4.93 16.99 1.88
C THR A 528 -4.30 16.96 3.27
N ALA A 529 -3.39 16.02 3.50
CA ALA A 529 -2.56 15.99 4.70
C ALA A 529 -1.53 17.15 4.69
N ARG A 530 -1.27 17.75 5.85
CA ARG A 530 -0.24 18.81 5.98
C ARG A 530 1.19 18.28 5.81
N GLU A 531 1.42 17.07 6.33
CA GLU A 531 2.70 16.38 6.24
C GLU A 531 2.50 15.11 5.40
N PRO A 532 3.19 14.93 4.25
CA PRO A 532 2.92 13.82 3.33
C PRO A 532 3.22 12.42 3.90
N GLU A 533 4.17 12.29 4.83
CA GLU A 533 4.55 11.01 5.46
C GLU A 533 3.55 10.56 6.55
N GLN A 534 2.28 10.40 6.16
CA GLN A 534 1.20 9.90 7.02
C GLN A 534 1.46 8.49 7.57
N THR A 535 2.24 7.68 6.86
CA THR A 535 2.77 6.39 7.32
C THR A 535 3.46 6.51 8.68
N ALA A 536 4.50 7.34 8.76
CA ALA A 536 5.27 7.57 9.98
C ALA A 536 4.44 8.26 11.08
N LEU A 537 3.55 9.19 10.74
CA LEU A 537 2.64 9.79 11.72
C LEU A 537 1.62 8.79 12.28
N GLY A 538 1.20 7.79 11.50
CA GLY A 538 0.36 6.69 11.97
C GLY A 538 1.07 5.80 12.98
N ALA A 539 2.32 5.43 12.68
CA ALA A 539 3.18 4.70 13.61
C ALA A 539 3.40 5.48 14.92
N ALA A 540 3.55 6.81 14.84
CA ALA A 540 3.67 7.66 16.02
C ALA A 540 2.38 7.74 16.84
N LEU A 541 1.21 7.90 16.21
CA LEU A 541 -0.09 7.91 16.88
C LEU A 541 -0.40 6.59 17.60
N LEU A 542 -0.04 5.45 16.98
CA LEU A 542 -0.12 4.14 17.63
C LEU A 542 0.79 4.07 18.86
N ALA A 543 2.05 4.53 18.75
CA ALA A 543 2.99 4.55 19.87
C ALA A 543 2.63 5.55 20.99
N LEU A 544 1.90 6.63 20.68
CA LEU A 544 1.26 7.53 21.65
C LEU A 544 0.01 6.91 22.30
N ALA A 545 -0.51 5.80 21.75
CA ALA A 545 -1.82 5.24 22.05
C ALA A 545 -2.97 6.26 21.89
N GLU A 546 -2.96 6.99 20.77
CA GLU A 546 -3.95 8.03 20.44
C GLU A 546 -4.61 7.80 19.09
N ARG A 547 -5.96 7.75 19.07
CA ARG A 547 -6.76 7.67 17.83
C ARG A 547 -7.36 9.04 17.50
N ARG A 548 -6.66 9.84 16.69
CA ARG A 548 -7.11 11.12 16.12
C ARG A 548 -6.52 11.33 14.72
N PRO A 549 -7.18 12.07 13.81
CA PRO A 549 -6.57 12.45 12.55
C PRO A 549 -5.35 13.35 12.77
N SER A 550 -4.38 13.25 11.86
CA SER A 550 -3.21 14.15 11.81
C SER A 550 -3.61 15.58 11.37
N PRO A 551 -2.72 16.59 11.51
CA PRO A 551 -3.03 17.95 11.11
C PRO A 551 -3.39 18.09 9.62
N ALA A 552 -4.61 18.54 9.35
CA ALA A 552 -5.08 18.82 8.00
C ALA A 552 -4.26 19.95 7.31
N GLY A 553 -4.15 19.83 5.99
CA GLY A 553 -3.62 20.80 5.04
C GLY A 553 -4.74 21.61 4.40
N GLU A 554 -4.90 21.50 3.08
CA GLU A 554 -5.91 22.20 2.28
C GLU A 554 -7.10 21.29 1.91
N ILE A 555 -8.31 21.87 1.92
CA ILE A 555 -9.55 21.20 1.53
C ILE A 555 -9.99 21.71 0.15
N PHE A 556 -10.25 20.78 -0.77
CA PHE A 556 -10.76 21.03 -2.11
C PHE A 556 -12.26 20.70 -2.14
N GLU A 557 -13.09 21.73 -2.30
CA GLU A 557 -14.56 21.61 -2.38
C GLU A 557 -15.01 21.33 -3.83
N PRO A 558 -16.01 20.47 -4.07
CA PRO A 558 -16.50 20.16 -5.42
C PRO A 558 -17.12 21.38 -6.14
N GLN A 559 -16.70 21.61 -7.38
CA GLN A 559 -17.18 22.71 -8.24
C GLN A 559 -18.11 22.23 -9.38
N HIS A 560 -18.42 20.92 -9.41
CA HIS A 560 -19.52 20.28 -10.14
C HIS A 560 -19.59 20.54 -11.66
N ARG A 561 -18.49 20.44 -12.40
CA ARG A 561 -18.50 20.52 -13.88
C ARG A 561 -18.15 19.17 -14.52
N ASP A 562 -19.04 18.70 -15.40
CA ASP A 562 -18.86 17.59 -16.35
C ASP A 562 -18.36 16.21 -15.87
N ALA A 563 -18.14 15.99 -14.56
CA ALA A 563 -17.65 14.74 -13.97
C ALA A 563 -18.26 13.45 -14.57
N GLU A 564 -19.59 13.34 -14.64
CA GLU A 564 -20.27 12.15 -15.19
C GLU A 564 -20.03 11.95 -16.70
N ARG A 565 -19.87 13.04 -17.48
CA ARG A 565 -19.53 12.97 -18.90
C ARG A 565 -18.11 12.43 -19.09
N LEU A 566 -17.18 12.92 -18.26
CA LEU A 566 -15.78 12.54 -18.28
C LEU A 566 -15.59 11.08 -17.83
N TYR A 567 -16.23 10.69 -16.72
CA TYR A 567 -16.19 9.32 -16.22
C TYR A 567 -16.86 8.30 -17.16
N ALA A 568 -17.93 8.68 -17.87
CA ALA A 568 -18.51 7.85 -18.92
C ALA A 568 -17.53 7.62 -20.10
N GLY A 569 -16.70 8.62 -20.42
CA GLY A 569 -15.61 8.49 -21.41
C GLY A 569 -14.46 7.62 -20.93
N TRP A 570 -14.04 7.77 -19.66
CA TRP A 570 -13.06 6.88 -19.01
C TRP A 570 -13.48 5.42 -19.11
N ARG A 571 -14.72 5.10 -18.71
CA ARG A 571 -15.27 3.74 -18.77
C ARG A 571 -15.32 3.16 -20.18
N GLU A 572 -15.41 4.00 -21.22
CA GLU A 572 -15.32 3.56 -22.62
C GLU A 572 -13.87 3.32 -23.07
N ALA A 573 -12.89 4.10 -22.60
CA ALA A 573 -11.47 3.84 -22.82
C ALA A 573 -11.01 2.56 -22.09
N LEU A 574 -11.50 2.35 -20.87
CA LEU A 574 -11.26 1.15 -20.07
C LEU A 574 -11.75 -0.12 -20.80
N ARG A 575 -13.00 -0.14 -21.31
CA ARG A 575 -13.57 -1.24 -22.12
C ARG A 575 -12.84 -1.54 -23.44
N ARG A 576 -11.86 -0.72 -23.83
CA ARG A 576 -10.97 -0.97 -25.00
C ARG A 576 -9.60 -1.49 -24.59
N THR A 577 -9.35 -1.58 -23.28
CA THR A 577 -8.08 -1.96 -22.65
C THR A 577 -8.17 -3.30 -21.90
N VAL A 578 -9.38 -3.67 -21.47
CA VAL A 578 -9.76 -4.98 -20.90
C VAL A 578 -10.81 -5.69 -21.77
#